data_AF-A0A2H1YF49-F1
#
_entry.id   AF-A0A2H1YF49-F1
#
_cell.length_a   1.000
_cell.length_b   1.000
_cell.length_c   1.000
_cell.angle_alpha   90.00
_cell.angle_beta   90.00
_cell.angle_gamma   90.00
#
_symmetry.space_group_name_H-M   'P 1'
#
loop_
_entity.id
_entity.type
_entity.pdbx_description
1 polymer ?
#
loop_
_entity_poly.entity_id
_entity_poly.type
_entity_poly.pdbx_seq_one_letter_code
_entity_poly.pdbx_strand_id
1 'polypeptide(L)'
;MNTLKIIVTTIFLTFILGIQQTTAQNEIKTLKNKISADEEVLMSGIKALKRVNANLENFKKSRKATKENIARKEYIVNNIQEKLTKLNAKIDRQKEELLALEIKSSKTIEQPKKEQEKQQEKQQEITVKNKKIKPTEKPKKINVTKQIQDTNNTINELALRKQKLEEARIKLEEERKAKEIAYLKEQETLHLEAEKLKQLGNQIKAEEKSIIKEKGTLISDYEDAISINQEILISGKEGLSRMKTKLKNAKLDPTTSKESITRKEAIIIKIEERLNNIQAEITAKELELAKLKK
;
A
#
# COMPACT_ATOMS: atom_id res chain seq x y z
N MET A 1 27.97 29.12 66.65
CA MET A 1 27.56 28.14 65.60
C MET A 1 26.88 28.77 64.37
N ASN A 2 26.40 30.03 64.41
CA ASN A 2 25.50 30.54 63.35
C ASN A 2 26.22 30.87 62.03
N THR A 3 27.44 31.40 62.06
CA THR A 3 28.24 31.73 60.86
C THR A 3 28.51 30.51 59.99
N LEU A 4 28.86 29.36 60.58
CA LEU A 4 29.14 28.13 59.85
C LEU A 4 27.91 27.61 59.08
N LYS A 5 26.70 27.77 59.64
CA LYS A 5 25.44 27.41 58.96
C LYS A 5 25.18 28.28 57.72
N ILE A 6 25.50 29.58 57.79
CA ILE A 6 25.31 30.55 56.70
C ILE A 6 26.27 30.28 55.52
N ILE A 7 27.52 29.92 55.82
CA ILE A 7 28.52 29.57 54.80
C ILE A 7 28.11 28.28 54.08
N VAL A 8 27.64 27.27 54.81
CA VAL A 8 27.18 26.01 54.21
C VAL A 8 25.94 26.22 53.33
N THR A 9 24.96 27.04 53.72
CA THR A 9 23.77 27.30 52.88
C THR A 9 24.07 28.13 51.64
N THR A 10 24.99 29.09 51.69
CA THR A 10 25.40 29.86 50.48
C THR A 10 26.19 29.02 49.47
N ILE A 11 27.05 28.11 49.94
CA ILE A 11 27.72 27.12 49.07
C ILE A 11 26.69 26.17 48.43
N PHE A 12 25.70 25.70 49.19
CA PHE A 12 24.67 24.80 48.66
C PHE A 12 23.76 25.48 47.61
N LEU A 13 23.38 26.75 47.83
CA LEU A 13 22.58 27.52 46.88
C LEU A 13 23.31 27.75 45.55
N THR A 14 24.59 28.11 45.61
CA THR A 14 25.41 28.34 44.40
C THR A 14 25.62 27.05 43.61
N PHE A 15 25.76 25.90 44.27
CA PHE A 15 25.85 24.59 43.61
C PHE A 15 24.56 24.23 42.85
N ILE A 16 23.40 24.39 43.47
CA ILE A 16 22.10 24.07 42.85
C ILE A 16 21.83 24.97 41.64
N LEU A 17 22.10 26.28 41.74
CA LEU A 17 21.94 27.23 40.64
C LEU A 17 22.88 26.92 39.47
N GLY A 18 24.13 26.52 39.73
CA GLY A 18 25.09 26.12 38.70
C GLY A 18 24.68 24.85 37.93
N ILE A 19 24.08 23.87 38.61
CA ILE A 19 23.56 22.65 37.98
C ILE A 19 22.37 22.96 37.06
N GLN A 20 21.47 23.86 37.47
CA GLN A 20 20.34 24.29 36.63
C GLN A 20 20.81 25.07 35.39
N GLN A 21 21.75 26.01 35.54
CA GLN A 21 22.30 26.77 34.40
C GLN A 21 23.04 25.88 33.39
N THR A 22 23.87 24.95 33.85
CA THR A 22 24.59 24.02 32.96
C THR A 22 23.66 23.05 32.23
N THR A 23 22.54 22.65 32.84
CA THR A 23 21.51 21.83 32.19
C THR A 23 20.83 22.60 31.06
N ALA A 24 20.32 23.82 31.34
CA ALA A 24 19.66 24.66 30.34
C ALA A 24 20.58 25.05 29.16
N GLN A 25 21.87 25.31 29.42
CA GLN A 25 22.84 25.58 28.35
C GLN A 25 23.08 24.36 27.44
N ASN A 26 23.04 23.13 27.98
CA ASN A 26 23.15 21.91 27.18
C ASN A 26 21.88 21.65 26.33
N GLU A 27 20.69 21.97 26.83
CA GLU A 27 19.45 21.91 26.04
C GLU A 27 19.47 22.92 24.88
N ILE A 28 19.80 24.20 25.15
CA ILE A 28 19.97 25.24 24.12
C ILE A 28 21.01 24.82 23.06
N LYS A 29 22.12 24.20 23.47
CA LYS A 29 23.20 23.72 22.59
C LYS A 29 22.78 22.52 21.74
N THR A 30 22.07 21.55 22.31
CA THR A 30 21.57 20.38 21.55
C THR A 30 20.47 20.79 20.57
N LEU A 31 19.60 21.72 20.93
CA LEU A 31 18.57 22.28 20.06
C LEU A 31 19.17 23.09 18.90
N LYS A 32 20.15 23.97 19.15
CA LYS A 32 20.90 24.67 18.08
C LYS A 32 21.55 23.70 17.09
N ASN A 33 22.19 22.63 17.57
CA ASN A 33 22.78 21.59 16.72
C ASN A 33 21.73 20.80 15.91
N LYS A 34 20.50 20.66 16.43
CA LYS A 34 19.37 19.99 15.77
C LYS A 34 18.78 20.87 14.66
N ILE A 35 18.58 22.16 14.93
CA ILE A 35 18.14 23.18 13.97
C ILE A 35 19.08 23.22 12.76
N SER A 36 20.39 23.45 12.96
CA SER A 36 21.32 23.57 11.82
C SER A 36 21.49 22.27 11.01
N ALA A 37 21.25 21.11 11.61
CA ALA A 37 21.22 19.84 10.90
C ALA A 37 19.92 19.67 10.07
N ASP A 38 18.75 19.99 10.65
CA ASP A 38 17.47 20.00 9.93
C ASP A 38 17.47 21.06 8.80
N GLU A 39 18.14 22.20 8.97
CA GLU A 39 18.26 23.28 7.97
C GLU A 39 19.11 22.88 6.75
N GLU A 40 20.30 22.30 6.94
CA GLU A 40 21.12 21.81 5.82
C GLU A 40 20.41 20.64 5.08
N VAL A 41 19.64 19.82 5.81
CA VAL A 41 18.72 18.83 5.23
C VAL A 41 17.61 19.50 4.40
N LEU A 42 16.97 20.55 4.92
CA LEU A 42 15.91 21.29 4.22
C LEU A 42 16.44 21.91 2.93
N MET A 43 17.59 22.58 2.98
CA MET A 43 18.24 23.19 1.82
C MET A 43 18.66 22.15 0.77
N SER A 44 19.11 20.97 1.20
CA SER A 44 19.34 19.82 0.32
C SER A 44 18.03 19.32 -0.32
N GLY A 45 16.95 19.22 0.47
CA GLY A 45 15.64 18.79 0.00
C GLY A 45 15.01 19.74 -1.03
N ILE A 46 15.09 21.06 -0.80
CA ILE A 46 14.60 22.09 -1.73
C ILE A 46 15.34 22.03 -3.08
N LYS A 47 16.66 21.81 -3.07
CA LYS A 47 17.45 21.56 -4.29
C LYS A 47 16.98 20.31 -5.04
N ALA A 48 16.76 19.20 -4.32
CA ALA A 48 16.30 17.95 -4.91
C ALA A 48 14.90 18.13 -5.54
N LEU A 49 13.96 18.78 -4.83
CA LEU A 49 12.64 19.14 -5.35
C LEU A 49 12.76 20.00 -6.62
N LYS A 50 13.69 20.97 -6.67
CA LYS A 50 13.91 21.78 -7.89
C LYS A 50 14.33 20.92 -9.09
N ARG A 51 15.15 19.87 -8.89
CA ARG A 51 15.54 18.95 -9.97
C ARG A 51 14.42 17.98 -10.34
N VAL A 52 13.70 17.41 -9.37
CA VAL A 52 12.52 16.58 -9.62
C VAL A 52 11.44 17.36 -10.40
N ASN A 53 11.22 18.64 -10.07
CA ASN A 53 10.30 19.51 -10.82
C ASN A 53 10.78 19.78 -12.25
N ALA A 54 12.08 20.02 -12.47
CA ALA A 54 12.63 20.17 -13.81
C ALA A 54 12.50 18.86 -14.63
N ASN A 55 12.73 17.71 -14.00
CA ASN A 55 12.56 16.39 -14.61
C ASN A 55 11.09 16.11 -14.97
N LEU A 56 10.14 16.55 -14.13
CA LEU A 56 8.70 16.50 -14.41
C LEU A 56 8.31 17.40 -15.60
N GLU A 57 8.76 18.65 -15.63
CA GLU A 57 8.47 19.57 -16.75
C GLU A 57 9.12 19.14 -18.07
N ASN A 58 10.22 18.40 -18.02
CA ASN A 58 10.80 17.73 -19.17
C ASN A 58 10.00 16.46 -19.56
N PHE A 59 9.54 15.68 -18.56
CA PHE A 59 8.71 14.49 -18.80
C PHE A 59 7.37 14.85 -19.47
N LYS A 60 6.69 15.92 -19.02
CA LYS A 60 5.45 16.45 -19.63
C LYS A 60 5.57 16.76 -21.12
N LYS A 61 6.76 17.12 -21.59
CA LYS A 61 7.06 17.43 -23.01
C LYS A 61 7.46 16.20 -23.82
N SER A 62 7.60 15.02 -23.18
CA SER A 62 8.06 13.79 -23.84
C SER A 62 6.90 13.03 -24.50
N ARG A 63 7.21 12.29 -25.58
CA ARG A 63 6.24 11.38 -26.24
C ARG A 63 5.76 10.21 -25.37
N LYS A 64 6.32 10.04 -24.15
CA LYS A 64 5.95 8.99 -23.18
C LYS A 64 4.99 9.50 -22.08
N ALA A 65 4.59 10.77 -22.15
CA ALA A 65 3.75 11.40 -21.14
C ALA A 65 2.27 11.05 -21.33
N THR A 66 1.73 10.18 -20.48
CA THR A 66 0.27 9.95 -20.35
C THR A 66 -0.29 10.83 -19.23
N LYS A 67 -1.59 11.15 -19.28
CA LYS A 67 -2.25 11.92 -18.20
C LYS A 67 -2.07 11.25 -16.83
N GLU A 68 -2.17 9.91 -16.78
CA GLU A 68 -1.96 9.12 -15.56
C GLU A 68 -0.52 9.25 -15.03
N ASN A 69 0.49 9.12 -15.91
CA ASN A 69 1.89 9.21 -15.52
C ASN A 69 2.30 10.62 -15.09
N ILE A 70 1.70 11.67 -15.68
CA ILE A 70 1.89 13.05 -15.26
C ILE A 70 1.29 13.25 -13.86
N ALA A 71 0.01 12.91 -13.67
CA ALA A 71 -0.69 13.09 -12.40
C ALA A 71 -0.03 12.32 -11.24
N ARG A 72 0.50 11.12 -11.52
CA ARG A 72 1.31 10.34 -10.57
C ARG A 72 2.57 11.08 -10.12
N LYS A 73 3.37 11.59 -11.06
CA LYS A 73 4.60 12.33 -10.75
C LYS A 73 4.31 13.68 -10.08
N GLU A 74 3.21 14.34 -10.44
CA GLU A 74 2.72 15.55 -9.76
C GLU A 74 2.30 15.27 -8.31
N TYR A 75 1.56 14.18 -8.04
CA TYR A 75 1.25 13.76 -6.68
C TYR A 75 2.52 13.51 -5.84
N ILE A 76 3.54 12.88 -6.42
CA ILE A 76 4.79 12.62 -5.71
C ILE A 76 5.59 13.93 -5.46
N VAL A 77 5.63 14.86 -6.44
CA VAL A 77 6.17 16.22 -6.25
C VAL A 77 5.47 16.94 -5.10
N ASN A 78 4.14 16.90 -5.05
CA ASN A 78 3.35 17.52 -3.99
C ASN A 78 3.65 16.88 -2.62
N ASN A 79 3.84 15.56 -2.55
CA ASN A 79 4.22 14.82 -1.34
C ASN A 79 5.64 15.20 -0.84
N ILE A 80 6.60 15.37 -1.76
CA ILE A 80 7.95 15.90 -1.41
C ILE A 80 7.82 17.33 -0.87
N GLN A 81 7.07 18.20 -1.56
CA GLN A 81 6.85 19.58 -1.12
C GLN A 81 6.20 19.64 0.26
N GLU A 82 5.15 18.86 0.51
CA GLU A 82 4.47 18.78 1.81
C GLU A 82 5.42 18.31 2.92
N LYS A 83 6.29 17.33 2.66
CA LYS A 83 7.33 16.87 3.59
C LYS A 83 8.36 17.98 3.90
N LEU A 84 8.73 18.79 2.91
CA LEU A 84 9.64 19.93 3.12
C LEU A 84 8.95 21.08 3.87
N THR A 85 7.67 21.36 3.61
CA THR A 85 6.87 22.31 4.40
C THR A 85 6.73 21.85 5.86
N LYS A 86 6.48 20.56 6.11
CA LYS A 86 6.45 19.96 7.45
C LYS A 86 7.82 20.05 8.13
N LEU A 87 8.92 19.88 7.39
CA LEU A 87 10.28 20.07 7.92
C LEU A 87 10.57 21.55 8.25
N ASN A 88 10.16 22.49 7.41
CA ASN A 88 10.28 23.93 7.68
C ASN A 88 9.52 24.30 8.96
N ALA A 89 8.23 23.94 9.06
CA ALA A 89 7.44 24.19 10.26
C ALA A 89 8.01 23.52 11.53
N LYS A 90 8.72 22.39 11.40
CA LYS A 90 9.45 21.72 12.49
C LYS A 90 10.75 22.47 12.85
N ILE A 91 11.41 23.13 11.90
CA ILE A 91 12.56 24.01 12.14
C ILE A 91 12.09 25.32 12.79
N ASP A 92 10.98 25.90 12.32
CA ASP A 92 10.40 27.13 12.86
C ASP A 92 9.97 26.92 14.31
N ARG A 93 9.25 25.83 14.62
CA ARG A 93 8.95 25.44 16.00
C ARG A 93 10.19 25.20 16.85
N GLN A 94 11.25 24.61 16.31
CA GLN A 94 12.51 24.48 17.07
C GLN A 94 13.18 25.84 17.32
N LYS A 95 13.03 26.81 16.42
CA LYS A 95 13.49 28.20 16.64
C LYS A 95 12.61 28.92 17.66
N GLU A 96 11.30 28.70 17.65
CA GLU A 96 10.38 29.18 18.69
C GLU A 96 10.67 28.52 20.05
N GLU A 97 10.91 27.22 20.10
CA GLU A 97 11.37 26.48 21.30
C GLU A 97 12.71 27.01 21.79
N LEU A 98 13.66 27.31 20.89
CA LEU A 98 14.96 27.86 21.22
C LEU A 98 14.84 29.27 21.80
N LEU A 99 14.10 30.15 21.12
CA LEU A 99 13.76 31.48 21.61
C LEU A 99 12.99 31.39 22.93
N ALA A 100 12.11 30.40 23.11
CA ALA A 100 11.37 30.19 24.35
C ALA A 100 12.23 29.60 25.47
N LEU A 101 13.32 28.87 25.19
CA LEU A 101 14.30 28.44 26.19
C LEU A 101 15.25 29.58 26.58
N GLU A 102 15.72 30.35 25.60
CA GLU A 102 16.50 31.58 25.83
C GLU A 102 15.66 32.61 26.62
N ILE A 103 14.40 32.82 26.23
CA ILE A 103 13.43 33.64 26.95
C ILE A 103 13.06 33.02 28.30
N LYS A 104 12.89 31.70 28.47
CA LYS A 104 12.62 31.11 29.80
C LYS A 104 13.81 31.20 30.75
N SER A 105 15.03 31.12 30.23
CA SER A 105 16.24 31.48 31.00
C SER A 105 16.33 32.98 31.34
N SER A 106 15.39 33.79 30.82
CA SER A 106 15.26 35.24 31.06
C SER A 106 13.92 35.67 31.72
N LYS A 107 12.87 34.84 31.68
CA LYS A 107 11.47 35.17 32.02
C LYS A 107 10.60 33.92 32.29
N THR A 108 10.03 33.84 33.49
CA THR A 108 8.86 33.00 33.80
C THR A 108 7.57 33.84 33.63
N ILE A 109 6.41 33.20 33.38
CA ILE A 109 4.98 33.63 33.55
C ILE A 109 4.07 33.26 32.34
N GLU A 110 3.32 32.15 32.50
CA GLU A 110 1.91 31.80 32.14
C GLU A 110 1.31 31.83 30.69
N GLN A 111 0.29 30.96 30.47
CA GLN A 111 -0.61 30.84 29.28
C GLN A 111 -1.96 30.12 29.60
N PRO A 112 -3.05 30.28 28.77
CA PRO A 112 -4.43 29.74 29.00
C PRO A 112 -4.90 28.59 28.04
N LYS A 113 -6.21 28.22 28.02
CA LYS A 113 -6.80 27.01 27.33
C LYS A 113 -8.24 27.16 26.71
N LYS A 114 -8.73 26.13 25.97
CA LYS A 114 -10.05 25.97 25.26
C LYS A 114 -10.69 24.55 25.45
N GLU A 115 -11.17 23.86 24.38
CA GLU A 115 -11.63 22.42 24.22
C GLU A 115 -13.12 22.03 24.62
N GLN A 116 -13.90 21.04 24.08
CA GLN A 116 -14.14 20.38 22.74
C GLN A 116 -15.39 19.36 22.69
N GLU A 117 -15.95 18.96 21.50
CA GLU A 117 -16.86 17.78 21.14
C GLU A 117 -18.42 17.80 21.44
N LYS A 118 -19.37 16.90 20.99
CA LYS A 118 -19.39 15.55 20.30
C LYS A 118 -20.54 15.25 19.22
N GLN A 119 -21.26 14.08 19.22
CA GLN A 119 -21.88 13.35 18.02
C GLN A 119 -23.14 12.41 18.31
N GLN A 120 -23.65 11.60 17.30
CA GLN A 120 -24.55 10.35 17.31
C GLN A 120 -26.09 10.46 16.90
N GLU A 121 -26.95 9.48 16.44
CA GLU A 121 -26.92 8.09 15.81
C GLU A 121 -28.30 7.39 15.37
N LYS A 122 -28.29 6.29 14.53
CA LYS A 122 -29.03 4.94 14.56
C LYS A 122 -30.38 4.45 13.85
N GLN A 123 -30.35 3.16 13.37
CA GLN A 123 -31.31 1.96 13.30
C GLN A 123 -32.77 2.03 12.67
N GLN A 124 -33.63 1.01 12.36
CA GLN A 124 -33.80 -0.51 12.44
C GLN A 124 -34.81 -1.04 11.31
N GLU A 125 -35.45 -2.24 11.08
CA GLU A 125 -35.65 -3.64 11.64
C GLU A 125 -36.06 -4.75 10.57
N ILE A 126 -36.97 -5.76 10.82
CA ILE A 126 -37.04 -7.14 10.16
C ILE A 126 -38.48 -7.81 10.05
N THR A 127 -38.70 -8.92 9.30
CA THR A 127 -39.89 -9.85 9.37
C THR A 127 -39.65 -11.32 8.88
N VAL A 128 -40.57 -12.31 9.06
CA VAL A 128 -40.41 -13.77 8.66
C VAL A 128 -41.74 -14.64 8.60
N LYS A 129 -41.87 -15.67 7.70
CA LYS A 129 -42.69 -16.99 7.71
C LYS A 129 -42.72 -17.66 6.26
N ASN A 130 -43.38 -18.76 5.80
CA ASN A 130 -44.41 -19.76 6.25
C ASN A 130 -44.28 -21.26 5.68
N LYS A 131 -45.30 -21.90 5.01
CA LYS A 131 -45.53 -23.39 4.77
C LYS A 131 -46.47 -23.71 3.54
N LYS A 132 -46.92 -24.94 3.11
CA LYS A 132 -46.37 -26.31 2.76
C LYS A 132 -47.52 -27.32 2.30
N ILE A 133 -47.25 -28.57 1.79
CA ILE A 133 -48.16 -29.80 1.64
C ILE A 133 -49.16 -29.88 0.42
N LYS A 134 -49.71 -31.01 -0.18
CA LYS A 134 -49.43 -32.50 -0.41
C LYS A 134 -50.44 -33.17 -1.45
N PRO A 135 -50.17 -34.30 -2.19
CA PRO A 135 -51.02 -34.85 -3.32
C PRO A 135 -51.56 -36.34 -3.23
N THR A 136 -51.96 -36.99 -4.36
CA THR A 136 -52.78 -38.27 -4.53
C THR A 136 -52.20 -39.37 -5.52
N GLU A 137 -53.01 -40.33 -6.07
CA GLU A 137 -52.59 -41.58 -6.82
C GLU A 137 -53.61 -42.11 -7.91
N LYS A 138 -53.47 -43.35 -8.47
CA LYS A 138 -53.93 -43.82 -9.84
C LYS A 138 -55.19 -44.79 -10.03
N PRO A 139 -55.15 -46.11 -10.45
CA PRO A 139 -55.83 -46.62 -11.70
C PRO A 139 -56.56 -48.03 -11.68
N LYS A 140 -57.02 -48.58 -12.84
CA LYS A 140 -57.35 -50.02 -13.22
C LYS A 140 -57.63 -50.13 -14.76
N LYS A 141 -57.35 -51.18 -15.58
CA LYS A 141 -57.55 -52.69 -15.64
C LYS A 141 -59.01 -53.12 -15.97
N ILE A 142 -59.39 -54.18 -16.74
CA ILE A 142 -59.03 -55.65 -16.77
C ILE A 142 -59.44 -56.38 -18.12
N ASN A 143 -58.69 -57.45 -18.52
CA ASN A 143 -58.91 -58.76 -19.25
C ASN A 143 -60.31 -59.23 -19.81
N VAL A 144 -60.57 -60.32 -20.61
CA VAL A 144 -59.93 -61.38 -21.50
C VAL A 144 -61.05 -62.32 -22.07
N THR A 145 -60.88 -63.09 -23.19
CA THR A 145 -61.28 -64.56 -23.34
C THR A 145 -61.01 -65.20 -24.75
N LYS A 146 -60.83 -66.54 -24.72
CA LYS A 146 -60.52 -67.62 -25.72
C LYS A 146 -61.67 -68.02 -26.69
N GLN A 147 -61.58 -68.95 -27.69
CA GLN A 147 -60.51 -69.63 -28.50
C GLN A 147 -61.17 -70.68 -29.45
N ILE A 148 -60.66 -70.94 -30.68
CA ILE A 148 -61.06 -72.07 -31.57
C ILE A 148 -59.82 -72.65 -32.33
N GLN A 149 -59.82 -73.94 -32.68
CA GLN A 149 -58.82 -74.68 -33.50
C GLN A 149 -59.54 -75.36 -34.70
N ASP A 150 -58.95 -75.81 -35.82
CA ASP A 150 -57.60 -76.40 -35.98
C ASP A 150 -56.82 -76.04 -37.27
N THR A 151 -57.47 -75.57 -38.36
CA THR A 151 -56.74 -74.81 -39.42
C THR A 151 -56.01 -73.60 -38.85
N ASN A 152 -56.46 -73.16 -37.68
CA ASN A 152 -55.86 -72.11 -36.88
C ASN A 152 -54.47 -72.46 -36.33
N ASN A 153 -53.97 -73.70 -36.30
CA ASN A 153 -52.65 -73.97 -35.71
C ASN A 153 -51.51 -73.32 -36.53
N THR A 154 -51.47 -73.52 -37.85
CA THR A 154 -50.49 -72.85 -38.74
C THR A 154 -50.71 -71.34 -38.83
N ILE A 155 -51.98 -70.90 -38.78
CA ILE A 155 -52.35 -69.48 -38.84
C ILE A 155 -52.00 -68.77 -37.52
N ASN A 156 -52.17 -69.41 -36.37
CA ASN A 156 -51.77 -68.92 -35.05
C ASN A 156 -50.25 -68.89 -34.93
N GLU A 157 -49.52 -69.88 -35.48
CA GLU A 157 -48.06 -69.81 -35.47
C GLU A 157 -47.55 -68.66 -36.35
N LEU A 158 -48.17 -68.44 -37.53
CA LEU A 158 -47.88 -67.27 -38.37
C LEU A 158 -48.25 -65.95 -37.67
N ALA A 159 -49.37 -65.90 -36.94
CA ALA A 159 -49.78 -64.74 -36.15
C ALA A 159 -48.81 -64.47 -34.98
N LEU A 160 -48.36 -65.51 -34.27
CA LEU A 160 -47.38 -65.42 -33.19
C LEU A 160 -45.99 -65.00 -33.72
N ARG A 161 -45.58 -65.48 -34.90
CA ARG A 161 -44.36 -65.03 -35.59
C ARG A 161 -44.48 -63.55 -36.01
N LYS A 162 -45.64 -63.11 -36.51
CA LYS A 162 -45.92 -61.69 -36.82
C LYS A 162 -45.93 -60.82 -35.56
N GLN A 163 -46.55 -61.28 -34.48
CA GLN A 163 -46.57 -60.59 -33.19
C GLN A 163 -45.13 -60.41 -32.66
N LYS A 164 -44.33 -61.49 -32.62
CA LYS A 164 -42.92 -61.42 -32.19
C LYS A 164 -42.07 -60.50 -33.08
N LEU A 165 -42.34 -60.45 -34.38
CA LEU A 165 -41.67 -59.52 -35.29
C LEU A 165 -42.05 -58.06 -34.97
N GLU A 166 -43.31 -57.78 -34.66
CA GLU A 166 -43.76 -56.43 -34.31
C GLU A 166 -43.30 -56.00 -32.91
N GLU A 167 -43.32 -56.90 -31.92
CA GLU A 167 -42.69 -56.69 -30.60
C GLU A 167 -41.18 -56.40 -30.74
N ALA A 168 -40.47 -57.12 -31.61
CA ALA A 168 -39.06 -56.86 -31.90
C ALA A 168 -38.83 -55.51 -32.62
N ARG A 169 -39.73 -55.10 -33.52
CA ARG A 169 -39.70 -53.77 -34.17
C ARG A 169 -39.94 -52.64 -33.18
N ILE A 170 -40.96 -52.77 -32.33
CA ILE A 170 -41.27 -51.82 -31.26
C ILE A 170 -40.05 -51.66 -30.34
N LYS A 171 -39.49 -52.78 -29.86
CA LYS A 171 -38.30 -52.76 -29.01
C LYS A 171 -37.08 -52.14 -29.70
N LEU A 172 -36.85 -52.41 -30.97
CA LEU A 172 -35.73 -51.81 -31.73
C LEU A 172 -35.92 -50.30 -31.93
N GLU A 173 -37.14 -49.85 -32.16
CA GLU A 173 -37.48 -48.43 -32.31
C GLU A 173 -37.45 -47.67 -30.97
N GLU A 174 -37.85 -48.31 -29.87
CA GLU A 174 -37.65 -47.82 -28.50
C GLU A 174 -36.16 -47.70 -28.15
N GLU A 175 -35.35 -48.71 -28.47
CA GLU A 175 -33.89 -48.66 -28.31
C GLU A 175 -33.25 -47.58 -29.19
N ARG A 176 -33.75 -47.35 -30.41
CA ARG A 176 -33.28 -46.28 -31.30
C ARG A 176 -33.55 -44.91 -30.68
N LYS A 177 -34.78 -44.67 -30.23
CA LYS A 177 -35.18 -43.44 -29.53
C LYS A 177 -34.41 -43.22 -28.23
N ALA A 178 -34.16 -44.27 -27.45
CA ALA A 178 -33.37 -44.18 -26.23
C ALA A 178 -31.91 -43.76 -26.50
N LYS A 179 -31.29 -44.31 -27.55
CA LYS A 179 -29.93 -43.93 -28.00
C LYS A 179 -29.89 -42.49 -28.53
N GLU A 180 -30.90 -42.09 -29.30
CA GLU A 180 -31.06 -40.73 -29.83
C GLU A 180 -31.19 -39.69 -28.69
N ILE A 181 -32.02 -39.97 -27.68
CA ILE A 181 -32.18 -39.12 -26.48
C ILE A 181 -30.89 -39.08 -25.64
N ALA A 182 -30.14 -40.18 -25.53
CA ALA A 182 -28.87 -40.21 -24.82
C ALA A 182 -27.81 -39.34 -25.53
N TYR A 183 -27.69 -39.47 -26.85
CA TYR A 183 -26.75 -38.70 -27.67
C TYR A 183 -27.04 -37.19 -27.64
N LEU A 184 -28.31 -36.79 -27.71
CA LEU A 184 -28.70 -35.37 -27.61
C LEU A 184 -28.36 -34.77 -26.23
N LYS A 185 -28.51 -35.55 -25.15
CA LYS A 185 -28.08 -35.12 -23.80
C LYS A 185 -26.57 -35.02 -23.68
N GLU A 186 -25.83 -35.93 -24.30
CA GLU A 186 -24.36 -35.87 -24.34
C GLU A 186 -23.90 -34.59 -25.06
N GLN A 187 -24.47 -34.28 -26.24
CA GLN A 187 -24.23 -33.02 -26.94
C GLN A 187 -24.56 -31.78 -26.10
N GLU A 188 -25.71 -31.78 -25.40
CA GLU A 188 -26.08 -30.68 -24.49
C GLU A 188 -25.07 -30.50 -23.36
N THR A 189 -24.62 -31.59 -22.73
CA THR A 189 -23.60 -31.52 -21.67
C THR A 189 -22.24 -31.01 -22.19
N LEU A 190 -21.81 -31.45 -23.38
CA LEU A 190 -20.59 -30.98 -24.02
C LEU A 190 -20.67 -29.49 -24.40
N HIS A 191 -21.84 -29.02 -24.86
CA HIS A 191 -22.05 -27.60 -25.14
C HIS A 191 -21.97 -26.75 -23.85
N LEU A 192 -22.63 -27.19 -22.78
CA LEU A 192 -22.59 -26.54 -21.47
C LEU A 192 -21.18 -26.55 -20.84
N GLU A 193 -20.36 -27.57 -21.11
CA GLU A 193 -18.96 -27.60 -20.70
C GLU A 193 -18.09 -26.66 -21.54
N ALA A 194 -18.26 -26.65 -22.87
CA ALA A 194 -17.57 -25.71 -23.75
C ALA A 194 -17.88 -24.24 -23.41
N GLU A 195 -19.11 -23.91 -23.02
CA GLU A 195 -19.47 -22.58 -22.54
C GLU A 195 -18.80 -22.22 -21.21
N LYS A 196 -18.71 -23.15 -20.24
CA LYS A 196 -17.98 -22.93 -18.99
C LYS A 196 -16.48 -22.70 -19.25
N LEU A 197 -15.86 -23.51 -20.10
CA LEU A 197 -14.45 -23.36 -20.49
C LEU A 197 -14.21 -22.02 -21.22
N LYS A 198 -15.15 -21.56 -22.05
CA LYS A 198 -15.13 -20.25 -22.70
C LYS A 198 -15.27 -19.09 -21.70
N GLN A 199 -16.12 -19.23 -20.68
CA GLN A 199 -16.26 -18.24 -19.59
C GLN A 199 -14.97 -18.17 -18.76
N LEU A 200 -14.43 -19.31 -18.32
CA LEU A 200 -13.20 -19.40 -17.55
C LEU A 200 -11.98 -18.88 -18.33
N GLY A 201 -11.88 -19.22 -19.63
CA GLY A 201 -10.85 -18.66 -20.52
C GLY A 201 -10.97 -17.16 -20.77
N ASN A 202 -12.14 -16.55 -20.55
CA ASN A 202 -12.32 -15.09 -20.57
C ASN A 202 -11.97 -14.44 -19.22
N GLN A 203 -12.26 -15.12 -18.10
CA GLN A 203 -11.86 -14.69 -16.75
C GLN A 203 -10.34 -14.64 -16.61
N ILE A 204 -9.65 -15.73 -16.97
CA ILE A 204 -8.17 -15.79 -16.97
C ILE A 204 -7.58 -14.64 -17.79
N LYS A 205 -8.07 -14.37 -19.01
CA LYS A 205 -7.61 -13.26 -19.85
C LYS A 205 -7.91 -11.87 -19.30
N ALA A 206 -8.85 -11.73 -18.37
CA ALA A 206 -9.09 -10.48 -17.66
C ALA A 206 -8.14 -10.33 -16.46
N GLU A 207 -7.93 -11.41 -15.71
CA GLU A 207 -6.99 -11.49 -14.58
C GLU A 207 -5.55 -11.27 -15.04
N GLU A 208 -5.09 -11.95 -16.11
CA GLU A 208 -3.78 -11.74 -16.75
C GLU A 208 -3.54 -10.25 -17.08
N LYS A 209 -4.53 -9.59 -17.68
CA LYS A 209 -4.46 -8.15 -18.01
C LYS A 209 -4.40 -7.27 -16.77
N SER A 210 -5.12 -7.65 -15.71
CA SER A 210 -5.07 -6.94 -14.42
C SER A 210 -3.69 -7.08 -13.78
N ILE A 211 -3.15 -8.30 -13.71
CA ILE A 211 -1.83 -8.61 -13.17
C ILE A 211 -0.72 -7.89 -13.96
N ILE A 212 -0.79 -7.89 -15.29
CA ILE A 212 0.15 -7.15 -16.15
C ILE A 212 0.07 -5.65 -15.89
N LYS A 213 -1.14 -5.08 -15.74
CA LYS A 213 -1.31 -3.67 -15.39
C LYS A 213 -0.73 -3.35 -14.02
N GLU A 214 -1.05 -4.16 -13.01
CA GLU A 214 -0.61 -3.97 -11.62
C GLU A 214 0.91 -4.07 -11.48
N LYS A 215 1.51 -5.11 -12.09
CA LYS A 215 2.97 -5.27 -12.21
C LYS A 215 3.61 -4.06 -12.90
N GLY A 216 3.00 -3.55 -13.97
CA GLY A 216 3.43 -2.33 -14.66
C GLY A 216 3.35 -1.07 -13.78
N THR A 217 2.28 -0.90 -13.00
CA THR A 217 2.15 0.23 -12.08
C THR A 217 3.17 0.15 -10.94
N LEU A 218 3.38 -1.04 -10.35
CA LEU A 218 4.34 -1.25 -9.28
C LEU A 218 5.78 -1.00 -9.74
N ILE A 219 6.14 -1.45 -10.95
CA ILE A 219 7.42 -1.13 -11.61
C ILE A 219 7.63 0.39 -11.71
N SER A 220 6.62 1.15 -12.17
CA SER A 220 6.71 2.61 -12.28
C SER A 220 6.87 3.30 -10.92
N ASP A 221 6.22 2.78 -9.88
CA ASP A 221 6.28 3.36 -8.53
C ASP A 221 7.65 3.13 -7.87
N TYR A 222 8.25 1.95 -8.08
CA TYR A 222 9.65 1.70 -7.72
C TYR A 222 10.62 2.59 -8.50
N GLU A 223 10.44 2.75 -9.82
CA GLU A 223 11.30 3.62 -10.65
C GLU A 223 11.28 5.08 -10.19
N ASP A 224 10.10 5.64 -9.91
CA ASP A 224 9.98 7.00 -9.39
C ASP A 224 10.59 7.14 -7.98
N ALA A 225 10.33 6.18 -7.08
CA ALA A 225 10.90 6.20 -5.74
C ALA A 225 12.44 6.09 -5.73
N ILE A 226 13.01 5.32 -6.66
CA ILE A 226 14.47 5.22 -6.87
C ILE A 226 15.01 6.56 -7.41
N SER A 227 14.41 7.10 -8.48
CA SER A 227 14.86 8.35 -9.11
C SER A 227 14.86 9.54 -8.13
N ILE A 228 13.83 9.64 -7.30
CA ILE A 228 13.72 10.69 -6.26
C ILE A 228 14.77 10.50 -5.16
N ASN A 229 14.96 9.27 -4.66
CA ASN A 229 15.99 9.03 -3.65
C ASN A 229 17.39 9.30 -4.22
N GLN A 230 17.66 8.98 -5.50
CA GLN A 230 18.91 9.31 -6.19
C GLN A 230 19.11 10.85 -6.28
N GLU A 231 18.09 11.61 -6.65
CA GLU A 231 18.14 13.09 -6.69
C GLU A 231 18.43 13.72 -5.32
N ILE A 232 17.80 13.19 -4.25
CA ILE A 232 18.06 13.60 -2.86
C ILE A 232 19.48 13.20 -2.44
N LEU A 233 19.95 12.01 -2.79
CA LEU A 233 21.30 11.53 -2.49
C LEU A 233 22.39 12.40 -3.14
N ILE A 234 22.19 12.81 -4.40
CA ILE A 234 23.09 13.75 -5.10
C ILE A 234 23.13 15.09 -4.36
N SER A 235 21.95 15.67 -4.04
CA SER A 235 21.86 16.94 -3.32
C SER A 235 22.51 16.89 -1.93
N GLY A 236 22.33 15.77 -1.21
CA GLY A 236 22.94 15.54 0.09
C GLY A 236 24.45 15.34 0.02
N LYS A 237 24.97 14.67 -1.02
CA LYS A 237 26.42 14.57 -1.27
C LYS A 237 27.04 15.94 -1.57
N GLU A 238 26.35 16.83 -2.29
CA GLU A 238 26.76 18.24 -2.43
C GLU A 238 26.80 18.98 -1.07
N GLY A 239 25.74 18.82 -0.26
CA GLY A 239 25.62 19.45 1.06
C GLY A 239 26.70 18.99 2.03
N LEU A 240 26.95 17.68 2.07
CA LEU A 240 28.03 17.06 2.85
C LEU A 240 29.41 17.62 2.43
N SER A 241 29.68 17.72 1.13
CA SER A 241 30.93 18.29 0.60
C SER A 241 31.12 19.75 1.04
N ARG A 242 30.06 20.56 0.98
CA ARG A 242 30.05 21.94 1.51
C ARG A 242 30.34 21.96 3.01
N MET A 243 29.73 21.08 3.81
CA MET A 243 29.98 21.04 5.25
C MET A 243 31.40 20.55 5.60
N LYS A 244 31.95 19.57 4.87
CA LYS A 244 33.35 19.15 5.01
C LYS A 244 34.34 20.28 4.67
N THR A 245 34.00 21.13 3.70
CA THR A 245 34.78 22.35 3.40
C THR A 245 34.64 23.40 4.51
N LYS A 246 33.42 23.64 5.02
CA LYS A 246 33.18 24.49 6.21
C LYS A 246 33.97 24.00 7.43
N LEU A 247 34.12 22.68 7.62
CA LEU A 247 34.95 22.09 8.67
C LEU A 247 36.45 22.27 8.40
N LYS A 248 36.93 22.00 7.17
CA LYS A 248 38.35 22.16 6.82
C LYS A 248 38.83 23.59 7.09
N ASN A 249 38.07 24.59 6.63
CA ASN A 249 38.42 26.00 6.85
C ASN A 249 38.40 26.33 8.36
N ALA A 250 37.40 25.84 9.09
CA ALA A 250 37.28 25.96 10.54
C ALA A 250 38.39 25.25 11.35
N LYS A 251 39.16 24.33 10.75
CA LYS A 251 40.34 23.70 11.35
C LYS A 251 41.66 24.41 11.00
N LEU A 252 41.65 25.32 10.01
CA LEU A 252 42.81 26.11 9.57
C LEU A 252 42.81 27.53 10.16
N ASP A 253 41.63 28.04 10.53
CA ASP A 253 41.45 29.32 11.22
C ASP A 253 41.77 29.20 12.72
N PRO A 254 42.82 29.89 13.25
CA PRO A 254 43.19 29.83 14.66
C PRO A 254 42.20 30.57 15.58
N THR A 255 41.29 31.39 15.04
CA THR A 255 40.25 32.10 15.82
C THR A 255 39.01 31.24 16.06
N THR A 256 38.84 30.16 15.29
CA THR A 256 37.70 29.24 15.46
C THR A 256 37.86 28.37 16.71
N SER A 257 36.85 28.39 17.59
CA SER A 257 36.86 27.59 18.82
C SER A 257 36.75 26.07 18.56
N LYS A 258 37.40 25.27 19.40
CA LYS A 258 37.31 23.79 19.38
C LYS A 258 35.86 23.29 19.37
N GLU A 259 34.98 23.94 20.12
CA GLU A 259 33.54 23.61 20.14
C GLU A 259 32.85 23.82 18.78
N SER A 260 33.22 24.88 18.04
CA SER A 260 32.71 25.13 16.69
C SER A 260 33.12 24.04 15.71
N ILE A 261 34.34 23.51 15.86
CA ILE A 261 34.86 22.37 15.09
C ILE A 261 34.03 21.11 15.41
N THR A 262 33.89 20.75 16.69
CA THR A 262 33.11 19.58 17.14
C THR A 262 31.64 19.65 16.72
N ARG A 263 31.01 20.84 16.73
CA ARG A 263 29.64 21.02 16.20
C ARG A 263 29.55 20.68 14.71
N LYS A 264 30.50 21.13 13.90
CA LYS A 264 30.54 20.85 12.45
C LYS A 264 30.79 19.36 12.18
N GLU A 265 31.63 18.70 12.97
CA GLU A 265 31.86 17.25 12.91
C GLU A 265 30.59 16.45 13.23
N ALA A 266 29.88 16.80 14.30
CA ALA A 266 28.61 16.15 14.67
C ALA A 266 27.49 16.35 13.62
N ILE A 267 27.49 17.47 12.88
CA ILE A 267 26.57 17.70 11.76
C ILE A 267 26.97 16.85 10.54
N ILE A 268 28.26 16.70 10.25
CA ILE A 268 28.77 15.85 9.16
C ILE A 268 28.34 14.39 9.35
N ILE A 269 28.54 13.83 10.55
CA ILE A 269 28.18 12.44 10.87
C ILE A 269 26.68 12.18 10.62
N LYS A 270 25.80 13.06 11.10
CA LYS A 270 24.34 12.94 10.90
C LYS A 270 23.91 13.04 9.43
N ILE A 271 24.64 13.81 8.62
CA ILE A 271 24.41 13.87 7.17
C ILE A 271 24.87 12.55 6.51
N GLU A 272 26.00 11.99 6.92
CA GLU A 272 26.54 10.73 6.41
C GLU A 272 25.64 9.53 6.74
N GLU A 273 25.20 9.39 7.99
CA GLU A 273 24.21 8.38 8.43
C GLU A 273 22.96 8.41 7.55
N ARG A 274 22.40 9.62 7.32
CA ARG A 274 21.21 9.80 6.50
C ARG A 274 21.44 9.46 5.03
N LEU A 275 22.59 9.77 4.47
CA LEU A 275 22.92 9.43 3.07
C LEU A 275 23.16 7.94 2.88
N ASN A 276 23.75 7.26 3.87
CA ASN A 276 23.90 5.81 3.88
C ASN A 276 22.53 5.12 3.91
N ASN A 277 21.59 5.60 4.73
CA ASN A 277 20.22 5.07 4.75
C ASN A 277 19.49 5.26 3.40
N ILE A 278 19.62 6.44 2.77
CA ILE A 278 19.05 6.70 1.45
C ILE A 278 19.68 5.80 0.38
N GLN A 279 21.00 5.56 0.44
CA GLN A 279 21.70 4.65 -0.47
C GLN A 279 21.24 3.19 -0.28
N ALA A 280 21.03 2.74 0.96
CA ALA A 280 20.49 1.41 1.26
C ALA A 280 19.04 1.25 0.75
N GLU A 281 18.18 2.26 0.94
CA GLU A 281 16.84 2.28 0.36
C GLU A 281 16.86 2.15 -1.17
N ILE A 282 17.75 2.88 -1.86
CA ILE A 282 17.91 2.82 -3.31
C ILE A 282 18.26 1.39 -3.73
N THR A 283 19.31 0.81 -3.16
CA THR A 283 19.79 -0.53 -3.54
C THR A 283 18.78 -1.63 -3.21
N ALA A 284 18.01 -1.52 -2.11
CA ALA A 284 16.91 -2.43 -1.83
C ALA A 284 15.78 -2.33 -2.86
N LYS A 285 15.38 -1.09 -3.23
CA LYS A 285 14.34 -0.85 -4.25
C LYS A 285 14.79 -1.29 -5.64
N GLU A 286 16.05 -1.09 -6.00
CA GLU A 286 16.66 -1.57 -7.25
C GLU A 286 16.63 -3.11 -7.33
N LEU A 287 16.87 -3.80 -6.21
CA LEU A 287 16.81 -5.26 -6.12
C LEU A 287 15.37 -5.80 -6.26
N GLU A 288 14.38 -5.18 -5.61
CA GLU A 288 12.97 -5.56 -5.81
C GLU A 288 12.49 -5.25 -7.24
N LEU A 289 12.88 -4.10 -7.81
CA LEU A 289 12.60 -3.76 -9.20
C LEU A 289 13.23 -4.77 -10.19
N ALA A 290 14.42 -5.29 -9.88
CA ALA A 290 15.08 -6.32 -10.68
C ALA A 290 14.43 -7.72 -10.56
N LYS A 291 13.70 -8.01 -9.47
CA LYS A 291 12.80 -9.18 -9.38
C LYS A 291 11.53 -8.94 -10.21
N LEU A 292 10.91 -7.77 -10.07
CA LEU A 292 9.67 -7.41 -10.77
C LEU A 292 9.82 -7.28 -12.29
N LYS A 293 11.03 -7.06 -12.80
CA LYS A 293 11.33 -7.02 -14.25
C LYS A 293 11.67 -8.39 -14.87
N LYS A 294 11.64 -9.46 -14.08
CA LYS A 294 11.68 -10.86 -14.56
C LYS A 294 10.25 -11.41 -14.71
#